data_AF-A0A1V3QZP0-F1
#
_entry.id   AF-A0A1V3QZP0-F1
#
_cell.length_a   1.000
_cell.length_b   1.000
_cell.length_c   1.000
_cell.angle_alpha   90.00
_cell.angle_beta   90.00
_cell.angle_gamma   90.00
#
_symmetry.space_group_name_H-M   'P 1'
#
loop_
_entity.id
_entity.type
_entity.pdbx_description
1 polymer ?
#
loop_
_entity_poly.entity_id
_entity_poly.type
_entity_poly.pdbx_seq_one_letter_code
_entity_poly.pdbx_strand_id
1 'polypeptide(L)'
;MKILLEREYWPTSTHGRISVNDRWVCHTLEPPKIPGNPKKSCLPEGSYLLGKEDHLPLMTLQKSPKGEFVGVICAQKGLEVDMPQTIIPVQSILSEGKGTKPTMAFGRLLNALGIANKAGETLRLEIRSCPDKALNLAFCETEWMD
;
A
#
# COMPACT_ATOMS: atom_id res chain seq x y z
N MET A 1 13.61 -10.50 -6.65
CA MET A 1 12.50 -9.75 -7.27
C MET A 1 12.29 -8.43 -6.55
N LYS A 2 11.84 -7.36 -7.23
CA LYS A 2 11.57 -6.03 -6.65
C LYS A 2 10.07 -5.73 -6.68
N ILE A 3 9.45 -5.42 -5.54
CA ILE A 3 8.07 -4.93 -5.45
C ILE A 3 8.12 -3.59 -4.72
N LEU A 4 7.68 -2.52 -5.39
CA LEU A 4 7.76 -1.17 -4.88
C LEU A 4 6.38 -0.53 -4.88
N LEU A 5 6.00 0.06 -3.75
CA LEU A 5 4.88 0.99 -3.61
C LEU A 5 5.45 2.39 -3.41
N GLU A 6 5.28 3.23 -4.43
CA GLU A 6 5.62 4.66 -4.37
C GLU A 6 4.36 5.44 -3.98
N ARG A 7 4.46 6.29 -2.94
CA ARG A 7 3.33 7.03 -2.39
C ARG A 7 3.36 8.52 -2.66
N GLU A 8 2.15 9.06 -2.71
CA GLU A 8 1.82 10.46 -2.75
C GLU A 8 0.77 10.75 -1.67
N TYR A 9 1.05 11.71 -0.80
CA TYR A 9 0.21 12.02 0.36
C TYR A 9 -0.77 13.15 0.03
N TRP A 10 -2.06 12.91 0.25
CA TRP A 10 -3.14 13.89 0.11
C TRP A 10 -3.81 14.14 1.47
N PRO A 11 -4.49 15.28 1.67
CA PRO A 11 -5.11 15.62 2.96
C PRO A 11 -6.06 14.56 3.53
N THR A 12 -6.80 13.87 2.66
CA THR A 12 -7.84 12.89 3.02
C THR A 12 -7.54 11.47 2.56
N SER A 13 -6.43 11.23 1.86
CA SER A 13 -6.03 9.89 1.39
C SER A 13 -4.54 9.80 1.11
N THR A 14 -3.98 8.59 1.12
CA THR A 14 -2.65 8.34 0.55
C THR A 14 -2.83 7.58 -0.75
N HIS A 15 -2.30 8.12 -1.85
CA HIS A 15 -2.34 7.47 -3.15
C HIS A 15 -1.01 6.78 -3.37
N GLY A 16 -1.00 5.76 -4.20
CA GLY A 16 0.26 5.13 -4.56
C GLY A 16 0.23 4.40 -5.88
N ARG A 17 1.40 3.88 -6.21
CA ARG A 17 1.70 3.15 -7.44
C ARG A 17 2.49 1.91 -7.08
N ILE A 18 1.94 0.72 -7.36
CA ILE A 18 2.68 -0.53 -7.23
C ILE A 18 3.34 -0.88 -8.55
N SER A 19 4.63 -1.19 -8.48
CA SER A 19 5.43 -1.72 -9.58
C SER A 19 6.11 -3.03 -9.16
N VAL A 20 6.15 -4.00 -10.07
CA VAL A 20 6.85 -5.28 -9.90
C VAL A 20 7.95 -5.37 -10.96
N ASN A 21 9.20 -5.52 -10.53
CA ASN A 21 10.40 -5.44 -11.38
C ASN A 21 10.35 -4.22 -12.31
N ASP A 22 10.11 -3.05 -11.71
CA ASP A 22 10.02 -1.73 -12.37
C ASP A 22 8.91 -1.58 -13.44
N ARG A 23 8.03 -2.58 -13.57
CA ARG A 23 6.82 -2.49 -14.39
C ARG A 23 5.63 -2.11 -13.54
N TRP A 24 4.92 -1.06 -13.95
CA TRP A 24 3.69 -0.66 -13.30
C TRP A 24 2.62 -1.75 -13.35
N VAL A 25 1.91 -1.93 -12.23
CA VAL A 25 0.84 -2.93 -12.09
C VAL A 25 -0.51 -2.29 -11.82
N CYS A 26 -0.59 -1.41 -10.82
CA CYS A 26 -1.82 -0.75 -10.41
C CYS A 26 -1.54 0.52 -9.59
N HIS A 27 -2.58 1.32 -9.37
CA HIS A 27 -2.59 2.36 -8.35
C HIS A 27 -3.06 1.79 -7.01
N THR A 28 -2.86 2.53 -5.92
CA THR A 28 -3.38 2.19 -4.60
C THR A 28 -4.04 3.40 -3.95
N LEU A 29 -4.99 3.10 -3.07
CA LEU A 29 -5.60 4.06 -2.14
C LEU A 29 -5.49 3.52 -0.73
N GLU A 30 -5.13 4.41 0.17
CA GLU A 30 -4.93 4.17 1.59
C GLU A 30 -5.55 5.33 2.39
N PRO A 31 -5.77 5.14 3.71
CA PRO A 31 -6.06 6.27 4.60
C PRO A 31 -4.97 7.35 4.52
N PRO A 32 -5.28 8.61 4.89
CA PRO A 32 -4.28 9.67 4.97
C PRO A 32 -3.23 9.34 6.02
N LYS A 33 -2.07 9.98 5.97
CA LYS A 33 -1.07 9.89 7.05
C LYS A 33 -1.48 10.83 8.18
N ILE A 34 -1.91 10.28 9.32
CA ILE A 34 -2.33 11.07 10.50
C ILE A 34 -1.31 10.86 11.62
N PRO A 35 -0.50 11.88 11.97
CA PRO A 35 0.43 11.81 13.08
C PRO A 35 -0.27 11.38 14.38
N GLY A 36 0.34 10.45 15.12
CA GLY A 36 -0.20 9.97 16.40
C GLY A 36 -1.44 9.06 16.32
N ASN A 37 -1.98 8.77 15.13
CA ASN A 37 -3.14 7.89 14.97
C ASN A 37 -2.90 6.74 13.96
N PRO A 38 -2.16 5.68 14.34
CA PRO A 38 -1.83 4.57 13.45
C PRO A 38 -3.06 3.85 12.87
N LYS A 39 -4.11 3.65 13.68
CA LYS A 39 -5.33 2.93 13.27
C LYS A 39 -6.09 3.62 12.13
N LYS A 40 -5.99 4.95 12.04
CA LYS A 40 -6.62 5.73 10.97
C LYS A 40 -5.62 6.15 9.88
N SER A 41 -4.39 5.66 9.94
CA SER A 41 -3.31 6.05 9.05
C SER A 41 -2.93 4.98 8.05
N CYS A 42 -2.34 5.40 6.93
CA CYS A 42 -1.56 4.49 6.09
C CYS A 42 -0.39 3.87 6.86
N LEU A 43 0.04 2.70 6.40
CA LEU A 43 1.21 1.98 6.96
C LEU A 43 2.48 2.85 6.88
N PRO A 44 3.41 2.81 7.84
CA PRO A 44 4.69 3.52 7.68
C PRO A 44 5.46 3.07 6.43
N GLU A 45 6.42 3.87 5.99
CA GLU A 45 7.36 3.49 4.94
C GLU A 45 8.33 2.41 5.47
N GLY A 46 8.90 1.61 4.56
CA GLY A 46 9.82 0.52 4.91
C GLY A 46 9.63 -0.74 4.08
N SER A 47 10.21 -1.85 4.54
CA SER A 47 10.10 -3.16 3.89
C SER A 47 9.20 -4.10 4.70
N TYR A 48 8.26 -4.73 4.01
CA TYR A 48 7.26 -5.63 4.57
C TYR A 48 7.25 -6.95 3.82
N LEU A 49 7.19 -8.05 4.54
CA LEU A 49 6.96 -9.37 3.99
C LEU A 49 5.50 -9.46 3.55
N LEU A 50 5.25 -10.03 2.37
CA LEU A 50 3.91 -10.35 1.90
C LEU A 50 3.61 -11.82 2.19
N GLY A 51 2.56 -12.07 2.96
CA GLY A 51 1.94 -13.38 3.08
C GLY A 51 0.70 -13.45 2.19
N LYS A 52 0.53 -14.53 1.45
CA LYS A 52 -0.74 -14.81 0.75
C LYS A 52 -1.60 -15.67 1.66
N GLU A 53 -2.84 -15.27 1.88
CA GLU A 53 -3.82 -16.11 2.55
C GLU A 53 -4.55 -16.98 1.53
N ASP A 54 -4.61 -18.29 1.76
CA ASP A 54 -5.25 -19.22 0.81
C ASP A 54 -6.78 -19.14 0.84
N HIS A 55 -7.34 -18.74 1.99
CA HIS A 55 -8.79 -18.73 2.23
C HIS A 55 -9.42 -17.34 2.17
N LEU A 56 -8.60 -16.28 2.08
CA LEU A 56 -9.06 -14.90 2.06
C LEU A 56 -8.50 -14.16 0.85
N PRO A 57 -9.29 -13.30 0.17
CA PRO A 57 -8.83 -12.52 -0.97
C PRO A 57 -8.00 -11.31 -0.51
N LEU A 58 -6.96 -11.55 0.27
CA LEU A 58 -6.05 -10.54 0.82
C LEU A 58 -4.60 -11.05 0.86
N MET A 59 -3.67 -10.11 0.92
CA MET A 59 -2.28 -10.36 1.30
C MET A 59 -2.00 -9.68 2.63
N THR A 60 -1.28 -10.35 3.51
CA THR A 60 -0.86 -9.83 4.81
C THR A 60 0.50 -9.15 4.71
N LEU A 61 0.72 -8.13 5.55
CA LEU A 61 1.98 -7.39 5.67
C LEU A 61 2.59 -7.64 7.04
N GLN A 62 3.85 -8.04 7.09
CA GLN A 62 4.61 -8.27 8.33
C GLN A 62 5.99 -7.62 8.28
N LYS A 63 6.50 -7.13 9.41
CA LYS A 63 7.88 -6.60 9.49
C LYS A 63 8.94 -7.71 9.60
N SER A 64 8.56 -8.88 10.10
CA SER A 64 9.46 -10.03 10.27
C SER A 64 8.69 -11.35 10.11
N PRO A 65 9.37 -12.47 9.81
CA PRO A 65 8.70 -13.75 9.53
C PRO A 65 7.88 -14.31 10.70
N LYS A 66 8.19 -13.88 11.94
CA LYS A 66 7.48 -14.27 13.17
C LYS A 66 6.72 -13.10 13.81
N GLY A 67 6.60 -11.98 13.08
CA GLY A 67 5.97 -10.76 13.58
C GLY A 67 4.45 -10.76 13.40
N GLU A 68 3.77 -9.92 14.15
CA GLU A 68 2.34 -9.69 13.96
C GLU A 68 2.05 -9.05 12.59
N PHE A 69 0.82 -9.26 12.12
CA PHE A 69 0.31 -8.59 10.93
C PHE A 69 0.10 -7.12 11.22
N VAL A 70 0.77 -6.26 10.43
CA VAL A 70 0.68 -4.80 10.58
C VAL A 70 -0.26 -4.17 9.56
N GLY A 71 -0.67 -4.92 8.54
CA GLY A 71 -1.63 -4.44 7.56
C GLY A 71 -1.95 -5.48 6.50
N VAL A 72 -2.79 -5.08 5.54
CA VAL A 72 -3.23 -5.94 4.45
C VAL A 72 -3.31 -5.20 3.11
N ILE A 73 -3.21 -5.96 2.03
CA ILE A 73 -3.56 -5.54 0.67
C ILE A 73 -4.79 -6.33 0.23
N CYS A 74 -5.89 -5.66 -0.07
CA CYS A 74 -7.13 -6.34 -0.48
C CYS A 74 -7.97 -5.50 -1.44
N ALA A 75 -8.91 -6.15 -2.12
CA ALA A 75 -9.79 -5.51 -3.10
C ALA A 75 -11.00 -4.76 -2.49
N GLN A 76 -11.26 -4.90 -1.18
CA GLN A 76 -12.46 -4.36 -0.55
C GLN A 76 -12.15 -3.17 0.36
N LYS A 77 -12.99 -2.14 0.25
CA LYS A 77 -13.18 -1.13 1.31
C LYS A 77 -14.28 -1.69 2.21
N GLY A 78 -13.99 -1.94 3.49
CA GLY A 78 -15.01 -2.40 4.45
C GLY A 78 -14.96 -3.88 4.84
N LEU A 79 -13.78 -4.46 5.08
CA LEU A 79 -13.73 -5.42 6.20
C LEU A 79 -14.14 -4.60 7.43
N GLU A 80 -15.34 -4.83 7.96
CA GLU A 80 -15.80 -4.31 9.26
C GLU A 80 -15.05 -5.01 10.41
N VAL A 81 -13.73 -4.94 10.33
CA VAL A 81 -12.82 -5.53 11.30
C VAL A 81 -11.78 -4.46 11.55
N ASP A 82 -11.37 -4.31 12.81
CA ASP A 82 -10.32 -3.39 13.29
C ASP A 82 -8.96 -3.83 12.68
N MET A 83 -8.85 -3.79 11.35
CA MET A 83 -7.70 -4.22 10.59
C MET A 83 -6.61 -3.17 10.75
N PRO A 84 -5.38 -3.58 11.06
CA PRO A 84 -4.37 -2.66 11.55
C PRO A 84 -4.14 -1.50 10.58
N GLN A 85 -3.92 -1.74 9.27
CA GLN A 85 -3.87 -0.72 8.19
C GLN A 85 -4.12 -1.39 6.81
N THR A 86 -4.80 -0.73 5.87
CA THR A 86 -5.22 -1.35 4.58
C THR A 86 -4.72 -0.59 3.35
N ILE A 87 -4.20 -1.33 2.37
CA ILE A 87 -3.83 -0.86 1.03
C ILE A 87 -4.82 -1.42 0.01
N ILE A 88 -5.52 -0.54 -0.70
CA ILE A 88 -6.55 -0.93 -1.67
C ILE A 88 -6.02 -0.69 -3.10
N PRO A 89 -5.71 -1.74 -3.87
CA PRO A 89 -5.36 -1.58 -5.28
C PRO A 89 -6.54 -1.07 -6.09
N VAL A 90 -6.31 -0.16 -7.02
CA VAL A 90 -7.29 0.38 -7.96
C VAL A 90 -6.68 0.50 -9.36
N GLN A 91 -7.52 0.40 -10.39
CA GLN A 91 -7.06 0.48 -11.78
C GLN A 91 -6.73 1.92 -12.18
N SER A 92 -7.53 2.88 -11.71
CA SER A 92 -7.33 4.31 -11.92
C SER A 92 -7.78 5.09 -10.69
N ILE A 93 -7.19 6.26 -10.48
CA ILE A 93 -7.62 7.24 -9.48
C ILE A 93 -8.53 8.24 -10.21
N LEU A 94 -9.74 8.44 -9.70
CA LEU A 94 -10.71 9.39 -10.27
C LEU A 94 -10.61 10.76 -9.59
N SER A 95 -10.43 10.74 -8.28
CA SER A 95 -10.26 11.91 -7.43
C SER A 95 -9.60 11.46 -6.13
N GLU A 96 -9.31 12.42 -5.25
CA GLU A 96 -8.79 12.12 -3.93
C GLU A 96 -9.64 11.07 -3.19
N GLY A 97 -9.01 9.97 -2.75
CA GLY A 97 -9.66 8.89 -2.01
C GLY A 97 -10.65 8.04 -2.83
N LYS A 98 -10.77 8.27 -4.14
CA LYS A 98 -11.70 7.54 -5.04
C LYS A 98 -10.97 6.94 -6.24
N GLY A 99 -11.19 5.64 -6.45
CA GLY A 99 -10.58 4.89 -7.54
C GLY A 99 -11.52 3.83 -8.10
N THR A 100 -11.09 3.16 -9.18
CA THR A 100 -11.94 2.22 -9.92
C THR A 100 -11.46 0.77 -9.82
N LYS A 101 -12.40 -0.16 -9.96
CA LYS A 101 -12.17 -1.59 -10.24
C LYS A 101 -11.15 -2.28 -9.30
N PRO A 102 -11.33 -2.22 -7.97
CA PRO A 102 -10.32 -2.73 -7.04
C PRO A 102 -10.11 -4.25 -7.12
N THR A 103 -11.16 -5.03 -7.35
CA THR A 103 -11.06 -6.48 -7.59
C THR A 103 -10.19 -6.82 -8.80
N MET A 104 -10.35 -6.07 -9.89
CA MET A 104 -9.55 -6.28 -11.11
C MET A 104 -8.08 -5.90 -10.87
N ALA A 105 -7.83 -4.77 -10.19
CA ALA A 105 -6.48 -4.32 -9.86
C ALA A 105 -5.76 -5.30 -8.92
N PHE A 106 -6.47 -5.83 -7.91
CA PHE A 106 -5.92 -6.84 -7.01
C PHE A 106 -5.60 -8.16 -7.74
N GLY A 107 -6.49 -8.63 -8.63
CA GLY A 107 -6.20 -9.80 -9.48
C GLY A 107 -4.99 -9.59 -10.38
N ARG A 108 -4.82 -8.39 -10.96
CA ARG A 108 -3.62 -8.03 -11.73
C ARG A 108 -2.36 -8.08 -10.87
N LEU A 109 -2.44 -7.60 -9.63
CA LEU A 109 -1.33 -7.65 -8.68
C LEU A 109 -0.93 -9.09 -8.36
N LEU A 110 -1.88 -9.95 -7.97
CA LEU A 110 -1.61 -11.37 -7.68
C LEU A 110 -0.99 -12.09 -8.88
N ASN A 111 -1.48 -11.85 -10.09
CA ASN A 111 -0.92 -12.44 -11.31
C ASN A 111 0.51 -11.95 -11.57
N ALA A 112 0.77 -10.65 -11.45
CA ALA A 112 2.10 -10.08 -11.63
C ALA A 112 3.11 -10.67 -10.63
N LEU A 113 2.71 -10.83 -9.37
CA LEU A 113 3.52 -11.46 -8.32
C LEU A 113 3.77 -12.95 -8.61
N GLY A 114 2.74 -13.69 -9.02
CA GLY A 114 2.88 -15.11 -9.37
C GLY A 114 3.82 -15.35 -10.55
N ILE A 115 3.74 -14.51 -11.60
CA ILE A 115 4.64 -14.59 -12.76
C ILE A 115 6.08 -14.25 -12.36
N ALA A 116 6.27 -13.26 -11.49
CA ALA A 116 7.58 -12.81 -11.06
C ALA A 116 8.23 -13.76 -10.03
N ASN A 117 7.44 -14.47 -9.23
CA ASN A 117 7.90 -15.37 -8.17
C ASN A 117 7.95 -16.84 -8.57
N LYS A 118 8.65 -17.17 -9.66
CA LYS A 118 8.76 -18.56 -10.14
C LYS A 118 9.50 -19.49 -9.18
N ALA A 119 10.37 -18.95 -8.33
CA ALA A 119 11.20 -19.71 -7.40
C ALA A 119 10.54 -19.94 -6.03
N GLY A 120 9.32 -19.42 -5.79
CA GLY A 120 8.64 -19.56 -4.50
C GLY A 120 9.33 -18.80 -3.36
N GLU A 121 10.06 -17.73 -3.70
CA GLU A 121 10.76 -16.89 -2.72
C GLU A 121 9.77 -16.15 -1.81
N THR A 122 10.23 -15.76 -0.62
CA THR A 122 9.49 -14.85 0.24
C THR A 122 9.45 -13.46 -0.39
N LEU A 123 8.24 -12.94 -0.61
CA LEU A 123 8.05 -11.64 -1.26
C LEU A 123 8.19 -10.51 -0.25
N ARG A 124 8.88 -9.44 -0.68
CA ARG A 124 9.03 -8.20 0.08
C ARG A 124 8.47 -7.03 -0.71
N LEU A 125 7.49 -6.35 -0.12
CA LEU A 125 7.03 -5.05 -0.56
C LEU A 125 7.90 -3.98 0.10
N GLU A 126 8.47 -3.12 -0.72
CA GLU A 126 9.09 -1.88 -0.27
C GLU A 126 8.13 -0.72 -0.46
N ILE A 127 7.98 0.11 0.56
CA ILE A 127 7.10 1.28 0.58
C ILE A 127 7.96 2.52 0.77
N ARG A 128 7.84 3.50 -0.14
CA ARG A 128 8.57 4.77 -0.09
C ARG A 128 7.67 5.93 -0.50
N SER A 129 7.96 7.12 0.01
CA SER A 129 7.42 8.35 -0.57
C SER A 129 8.12 8.68 -1.88
N CYS A 130 7.38 9.27 -2.81
CA CYS A 130 7.95 9.96 -3.95
C CYS A 130 8.07 11.44 -3.56
N PRO A 131 9.23 11.92 -3.08
CA PRO A 131 9.39 13.30 -2.61
C PRO A 131 9.04 14.33 -3.68
N ASP A 132 9.36 14.04 -4.95
CA ASP A 132 9.05 14.90 -6.10
C ASP A 132 7.54 15.09 -6.36
N LYS A 133 6.69 14.29 -5.72
CA LYS A 133 5.22 14.32 -5.88
C LYS A 133 4.48 14.60 -4.57
N ALA A 134 5.19 14.75 -3.45
CA ALA A 134 4.56 14.89 -2.15
C ALA A 134 4.03 16.32 -1.92
N LEU A 135 2.79 16.59 -2.33
CA LEU A 135 2.12 17.89 -2.12
C LEU A 135 2.02 18.29 -0.63
N ASN A 136 1.99 17.32 0.29
CA ASN A 136 1.81 17.57 1.73
C ASN A 136 3.11 17.74 2.53
N LEU A 137 4.30 17.42 1.98
CA LEU A 137 5.55 17.57 2.76
C LEU A 137 6.00 19.03 2.87
N ALA A 138 5.58 19.88 1.93
CA ALA A 138 5.87 21.32 1.95
C ALA A 138 5.17 22.08 3.09
N PHE A 139 4.12 21.50 3.72
CA PHE A 139 3.39 22.17 4.81
C PHE A 139 3.94 21.87 6.21
N CYS A 140 4.84 20.89 6.38
CA CYS A 140 5.43 20.58 7.69
C CYS A 140 6.75 21.30 7.98
N GLU A 141 7.41 21.90 6.97
CA GLU A 141 8.68 22.62 7.20
C GLU A 141 8.50 23.98 7.89
N THR A 142 7.29 24.54 7.89
CA THR A 142 7.02 25.87 8.48
C THR A 142 6.77 25.87 9.99
N GLU A 143 6.60 24.72 10.65
CA GLU A 143 6.32 24.69 12.11
C GLU A 143 7.55 24.37 12.99
N TRP A 144 8.75 24.24 12.41
CA TRP A 144 10.00 23.95 13.13
C TRP A 144 10.97 25.14 13.19
N MET A 145 10.51 26.34 12.82
CA MET A 145 11.30 27.58 12.82
C MET A 145 10.65 28.70 13.65
N ASP A 146 9.94 28.37 14.71
CA ASP A 146 9.55 29.32 15.78
C ASP A 146 10.13 28.88 17.14
#